data_AF-A0ABD5TEL3-F1
#
_entry.id   AF-A0ABD5TEL3-F1
#
_cell.length_a   1.000
_cell.length_b   1.000
_cell.length_c   1.000
_cell.angle_alpha   90.00
_cell.angle_beta   90.00
_cell.angle_gamma   90.00
#
_symmetry.space_group_name_H-M   'P 1'
#
loop_
_entity.id
_entity.type
_entity.pdbx_description
1 polymer ?
#
loop_
_entity_poly.entity_id
_entity_poly.type
_entity_poly.pdbx_seq_one_letter_code
_entity_poly.pdbx_strand_id
1 'polypeptide(L)'
;MNRRRLLATGARLAAVSGVAALAGCTDAADPAGPMTPPRSPEGTGSDDEGLVVTDFTDVEGDDGALLVRVTVENRGGEERTGTVVATVSATADDQEREETVSQAVTVGPGEATEATLETSLSFDSFSQSGSIRVEIV
;
A
#
# COMPACT_ATOMS: atom_id res chain seq x y z
N MET A 1 5.77 23.73 -42.22
CA MET A 1 4.81 24.03 -43.31
C MET A 1 3.39 23.96 -42.76
N ASN A 2 2.70 25.10 -42.81
CA ASN A 2 1.29 25.28 -42.46
C ASN A 2 0.36 24.40 -43.31
N ARG A 3 -0.74 23.88 -42.73
CA ARG A 3 -2.08 23.91 -43.36
C ARG A 3 -3.19 24.05 -42.31
N ARG A 4 -3.58 25.32 -42.09
CA ARG A 4 -4.85 25.74 -41.53
C ARG A 4 -6.01 25.24 -42.41
N ARG A 5 -7.14 24.85 -41.81
CA ARG A 5 -8.47 25.08 -42.39
C ARG A 5 -9.46 25.52 -41.31
N LEU A 6 -9.81 26.79 -41.43
CA LEU A 6 -10.94 27.50 -40.82
C LEU A 6 -12.22 27.22 -41.63
N LEU A 7 -13.34 27.69 -41.05
CA LEU A 7 -14.67 27.95 -41.64
C LEU A 7 -15.63 26.76 -41.48
N ALA A 8 -16.90 26.93 -41.10
CA ALA A 8 -17.70 28.14 -40.99
C ALA A 8 -19.07 27.80 -40.37
N THR A 9 -19.65 28.80 -39.70
CA THR A 9 -21.05 29.23 -39.83
C THR A 9 -22.19 28.29 -39.39
N GLY A 10 -23.00 28.78 -38.45
CA GLY A 10 -24.38 28.32 -38.32
C GLY A 10 -25.14 28.80 -37.10
N ALA A 11 -25.31 30.10 -36.93
CA ALA A 11 -26.27 30.64 -35.97
C ALA A 11 -27.71 30.26 -36.34
N ARG A 12 -28.46 29.66 -35.41
CA ARG A 12 -29.93 29.77 -35.37
C ARG A 12 -30.42 29.88 -33.93
N LEU A 13 -31.00 31.05 -33.65
CA LEU A 13 -31.91 31.29 -32.54
C LEU A 13 -33.14 30.39 -32.68
N ALA A 14 -33.52 29.73 -31.59
CA ALA A 14 -34.89 29.34 -31.32
C ALA A 14 -35.11 29.36 -29.80
N ALA A 15 -35.75 30.42 -29.33
CA ALA A 15 -36.31 30.49 -27.99
C ALA A 15 -37.52 29.55 -27.94
N VAL A 16 -37.51 28.59 -27.01
CA VAL A 16 -38.71 27.90 -26.54
C VAL A 16 -38.66 27.90 -25.01
N SER A 17 -39.53 28.72 -24.45
CA SER A 17 -39.93 28.68 -23.04
C SER A 17 -40.64 27.35 -22.77
N GLY A 18 -40.20 26.63 -21.75
CA GLY A 18 -40.85 25.40 -21.29
C GLY A 18 -40.41 25.06 -19.87
N VAL A 19 -41.27 25.40 -18.90
CA VAL A 19 -41.12 25.06 -17.49
C VAL A 19 -41.31 23.55 -17.33
N ALA A 20 -40.29 22.86 -16.82
CA ALA A 20 -40.44 21.56 -16.19
C ALA A 20 -39.50 21.53 -14.97
N ALA A 21 -40.07 21.84 -13.82
CA ALA A 21 -39.49 21.53 -12.53
C ALA A 21 -39.46 20.01 -12.38
N LEU A 22 -38.27 19.43 -12.48
CA LEU A 22 -37.97 18.11 -11.94
C LEU A 22 -36.69 18.24 -11.14
N ALA A 23 -36.85 18.21 -9.83
CA ALA A 23 -35.78 18.04 -8.87
C ALA A 23 -34.98 16.79 -9.24
N GLY A 24 -33.74 17.01 -9.68
CA GLY A 24 -32.74 15.98 -9.90
C GLY A 24 -31.53 16.32 -9.06
N CYS A 25 -31.65 16.15 -7.74
CA CYS A 25 -30.48 16.05 -6.87
C CYS A 25 -29.82 14.70 -7.18
N THR A 26 -28.96 14.63 -8.19
CA THR A 26 -28.02 13.52 -8.31
C THR A 26 -26.87 13.82 -7.39
N ASP A 27 -27.03 13.27 -6.18
CA ASP A 27 -26.02 13.05 -5.15
C ASP A 27 -24.68 12.68 -5.79
N ALA A 28 -23.70 13.58 -5.64
CA ALA A 28 -22.31 13.25 -5.94
C ALA A 28 -21.84 12.32 -4.83
N ALA A 29 -22.01 11.01 -5.05
CA ALA A 29 -21.38 10.01 -4.20
C ALA A 29 -19.87 10.09 -4.48
N ASP A 30 -19.15 10.82 -3.63
CA ASP A 30 -17.71 10.64 -3.46
C ASP A 30 -17.46 9.14 -3.27
N PRO A 31 -16.64 8.47 -4.09
CA PRO A 31 -16.09 7.18 -3.71
C PRO A 31 -15.07 7.44 -2.61
N ALA A 32 -15.54 7.69 -1.39
CA ALA A 32 -14.80 7.38 -0.19
C ALA A 32 -14.76 5.86 -0.08
N GLY A 33 -14.00 5.22 -0.99
CA GLY A 33 -13.47 3.90 -0.72
C GLY A 33 -12.78 3.96 0.64
N PRO A 34 -12.81 2.89 1.44
CA PRO A 34 -12.16 2.91 2.72
C PRO A 34 -10.69 3.28 2.50
N MET A 35 -10.33 4.52 2.84
CA MET A 35 -8.97 4.90 3.17
C MET A 35 -8.66 4.16 4.46
N THR A 36 -8.45 2.85 4.34
CA THR A 36 -7.78 2.08 5.36
C THR A 36 -6.32 2.40 5.14
N PRO A 37 -5.70 3.34 5.88
CA PRO A 37 -4.25 3.38 5.94
C PRO A 37 -3.78 1.96 6.32
N PRO A 38 -2.65 1.47 5.77
CA PRO A 38 -2.12 0.19 6.19
C PRO A 38 -2.09 0.17 7.72
N ARG A 39 -2.66 -0.87 8.32
CA ARG A 39 -2.61 -1.05 9.77
C ARG A 39 -1.13 -1.22 10.11
N SER A 40 -0.52 -0.18 10.67
CA SER A 40 0.76 -0.32 11.37
C SER A 40 0.62 -1.49 12.35
N PRO A 41 1.62 -2.36 12.45
CA PRO A 41 1.53 -3.51 13.32
C PRO A 41 1.36 -2.99 14.75
N GLU A 42 0.37 -3.50 15.47
CA GLU A 42 0.34 -3.36 16.92
C GLU A 42 1.51 -4.19 17.44
N GLY A 43 2.67 -3.55 17.60
CA GLY A 43 3.88 -4.18 18.11
C GLY A 43 3.61 -4.80 19.48
N THR A 44 3.55 -6.12 19.54
CA THR A 44 3.47 -6.85 20.80
C THR A 44 4.87 -6.92 21.40
N GLY A 45 5.24 -5.93 22.22
CA GLY A 45 6.53 -5.93 22.92
C GLY A 45 6.63 -4.80 23.93
N SER A 46 6.13 -5.03 25.14
CA SER A 46 6.34 -4.14 26.29
C SER A 46 7.71 -4.41 26.92
N ASP A 47 8.78 -4.09 26.21
CA ASP A 47 10.13 -3.96 26.77
C ASP A 47 10.86 -2.92 25.92
N ASP A 48 11.06 -1.71 26.44
CA ASP A 48 11.68 -0.57 25.74
C ASP A 48 13.16 -0.82 25.32
N GLU A 49 13.75 -1.97 25.69
CA GLU A 49 15.13 -2.36 25.41
C GLU A 49 15.23 -3.60 24.51
N GLY A 50 15.47 -3.38 23.21
CA GLY A 50 15.82 -4.47 22.29
C GLY A 50 15.58 -4.18 20.83
N LEU A 51 15.54 -5.25 20.03
CA LEU A 51 15.18 -5.17 18.62
C LEU A 51 13.67 -4.99 18.50
N VAL A 52 13.24 -3.95 17.80
CA VAL A 52 11.84 -3.63 17.57
C VAL A 52 11.61 -3.30 16.10
N VAL A 53 10.47 -3.72 15.57
CA VAL A 53 10.01 -3.27 14.25
C VAL A 53 9.40 -1.89 14.41
N THR A 54 9.97 -0.88 13.76
CA THR A 54 9.50 0.51 13.84
C THR A 54 8.60 0.89 12.68
N ASP A 55 8.82 0.29 11.52
CA ASP A 55 8.06 0.56 10.30
C ASP A 55 8.12 -0.66 9.36
N PHE A 56 7.10 -0.80 8.51
CA PHE A 56 7.18 -1.67 7.34
C PHE A 56 6.34 -1.11 6.19
N THR A 57 6.71 -1.47 4.96
CA THR A 57 5.97 -1.14 3.75
C THR A 57 6.05 -2.28 2.75
N ASP A 58 4.95 -2.49 2.02
CA ASP A 58 4.95 -3.24 0.77
C ASP A 58 5.64 -2.43 -0.35
N VAL A 59 6.36 -3.13 -1.22
CA VAL A 59 7.05 -2.58 -2.39
C VAL A 59 6.91 -3.56 -3.55
N GLU A 60 6.68 -3.03 -4.75
CA GLU A 60 6.75 -3.83 -5.98
C GLU A 60 8.22 -4.06 -6.37
N GLY A 61 8.61 -5.32 -6.48
CA GLY A 61 9.93 -5.72 -6.99
C GLY A 61 10.06 -5.52 -8.49
N ASP A 62 11.29 -5.56 -9.01
CA ASP A 62 11.57 -5.32 -10.43
C ASP A 62 10.89 -6.33 -11.39
N ASP A 63 10.51 -7.50 -10.87
CA ASP A 63 9.81 -8.57 -11.56
C ASP A 63 8.29 -8.60 -11.27
N GLY A 64 7.78 -7.64 -10.50
CA GLY A 64 6.38 -7.57 -10.06
C GLY A 64 6.07 -8.43 -8.82
N ALA A 65 7.08 -9.06 -8.21
CA ALA A 65 6.92 -9.74 -6.93
C ALA A 65 6.63 -8.74 -5.81
N LEU A 66 5.91 -9.18 -4.79
CA LEU A 66 5.73 -8.41 -3.58
C LEU A 66 6.99 -8.53 -2.70
N LEU A 67 7.55 -7.38 -2.35
CA LEU A 67 8.61 -7.23 -1.37
C LEU A 67 8.06 -6.58 -0.10
N VAL A 68 8.50 -7.04 1.06
CA VAL A 68 8.20 -6.39 2.34
C VAL A 68 9.48 -5.76 2.86
N ARG A 69 9.53 -4.43 2.90
CA ARG A 69 10.64 -3.69 3.51
C ARG A 69 10.30 -3.38 4.95
N VAL A 70 11.17 -3.79 5.87
CA VAL A 70 10.97 -3.69 7.32
C VAL A 70 12.11 -2.90 7.93
N THR A 71 11.79 -1.88 8.72
CA THR A 71 12.77 -1.15 9.52
C THR A 71 12.82 -1.74 10.92
N VAL A 72 14.01 -2.16 11.33
CA VAL A 72 14.29 -2.70 12.66
C VAL A 72 15.25 -1.78 13.40
N GLU A 73 14.88 -1.38 14.60
CA GLU A 73 15.69 -0.55 15.49
C GLU A 73 16.15 -1.36 16.70
N ASN A 74 17.41 -1.18 17.10
CA ASN A 74 17.92 -1.69 18.36
C ASN A 74 17.95 -0.58 19.41
N ARG A 75 16.99 -0.61 20.33
CA ARG A 75 16.92 0.33 21.46
C ARG A 75 17.87 -0.01 22.61
N GLY A 76 18.58 -1.14 22.52
CA GLY A 76 19.54 -1.60 23.52
C GLY A 76 20.91 -0.92 23.42
N GLY A 77 21.69 -1.04 24.50
CA GLY A 77 23.06 -0.55 24.58
C GLY A 77 24.14 -1.49 24.02
N GLU A 78 23.74 -2.63 23.46
CA GLU A 78 24.63 -3.66 22.89
C GLU A 78 24.10 -4.10 21.52
N GLU A 79 24.99 -4.59 20.65
CA GLU A 79 24.59 -5.20 19.38
C GLU A 79 23.67 -6.40 19.61
N ARG A 80 22.61 -6.52 18.81
CA ARG A 80 21.67 -7.64 18.87
C ARG A 80 21.42 -8.20 17.48
N THR A 81 21.15 -9.50 17.44
CA THR A 81 20.72 -10.21 16.24
C THR A 81 19.34 -10.79 16.49
N GLY A 82 18.46 -10.68 15.49
CA GLY A 82 17.09 -11.21 15.53
C GLY A 82 16.66 -11.66 14.13
N THR A 83 15.49 -12.26 14.05
CA THR A 83 14.90 -12.67 12.77
C THR A 83 13.62 -11.90 12.54
N VAL A 84 13.58 -11.12 11.46
CA VAL A 84 12.34 -10.52 10.97
C VAL A 84 11.51 -11.61 10.31
N VAL A 85 10.24 -11.73 10.69
CA VAL A 85 9.28 -12.65 10.09
C VAL A 85 8.12 -11.84 9.56
N ALA A 86 7.83 -11.99 8.26
CA ALA A 86 6.66 -11.40 7.64
C ALA A 86 5.73 -12.51 7.17
N THR A 87 4.47 -12.45 7.61
CA THR A 87 3.39 -13.30 7.11
C THR A 87 2.48 -12.45 6.25
N VAL A 88 2.31 -12.86 5.00
CA VAL A 88 1.57 -12.16 3.96
C VAL A 88 0.44 -13.03 3.47
N SER A 89 -0.75 -12.46 3.35
CA SER A 89 -1.89 -13.11 2.70
C SER A 89 -2.33 -12.31 1.48
N ALA A 90 -2.69 -12.97 0.37
CA ALA A 90 -3.28 -12.33 -0.80
C ALA A 90 -4.25 -13.29 -1.51
N THR A 91 -5.17 -12.76 -2.32
CA THR A 91 -6.02 -13.56 -3.21
C THR A 91 -5.38 -13.64 -4.59
N ALA A 92 -5.06 -14.84 -5.05
CA ALA A 92 -4.52 -15.09 -6.39
C ALA A 92 -5.30 -16.23 -7.05
N ASP A 93 -5.75 -16.02 -8.29
CA ASP A 93 -6.57 -16.98 -9.03
C ASP A 93 -7.82 -17.42 -8.25
N ASP A 94 -8.54 -16.45 -7.68
CA ASP A 94 -9.74 -16.64 -6.84
C ASP A 94 -9.52 -17.52 -5.59
N GLN A 95 -8.26 -17.68 -5.15
CA GLN A 95 -7.89 -18.46 -3.97
C GLN A 95 -7.04 -17.64 -3.00
N GLU A 96 -7.34 -17.75 -1.71
CA GLU A 96 -6.49 -17.18 -0.66
C GLU A 96 -5.17 -17.95 -0.58
N ARG A 97 -4.05 -17.21 -0.61
CA ARG A 97 -2.70 -17.72 -0.38
C ARG A 97 -2.10 -16.99 0.79
N GLU A 98 -1.42 -17.72 1.65
CA GLU A 98 -0.64 -17.19 2.76
C GLU A 98 0.80 -17.67 2.61
N GLU A 99 1.74 -16.76 2.83
CA GLU A 99 3.17 -17.02 2.75
C GLU A 99 3.88 -16.38 3.95
N THR A 100 4.80 -17.12 4.56
CA THR A 100 5.65 -16.61 5.63
C THR A 100 7.10 -16.63 5.17
N VAL A 101 7.74 -15.47 5.23
CA VAL A 101 9.14 -15.25 4.85
C VAL A 101 9.90 -14.68 6.03
N SER A 102 11.20 -14.95 6.10
CA SER A 102 12.03 -14.48 7.21
C SER A 102 13.44 -14.09 6.79
N GLN A 103 14.02 -13.13 7.50
CA GLN A 103 15.38 -12.65 7.27
C GLN A 103 16.07 -12.32 8.60
N ALA A 104 17.29 -12.81 8.78
CA ALA A 104 18.12 -12.46 9.93
C ALA A 104 18.66 -11.03 9.79
N VAL A 105 18.66 -10.29 10.89
CA VAL A 105 19.18 -8.92 10.98
C VAL A 105 20.11 -8.80 12.18
N THR A 106 21.20 -8.07 12.01
CA THR A 106 22.11 -7.67 13.10
C THR A 106 22.16 -6.15 13.12
N VAL A 107 21.92 -5.57 14.30
CA VAL A 107 21.78 -4.12 14.46
C VAL A 107 22.61 -3.67 15.66
N GLY A 108 23.49 -2.69 15.44
CA GLY A 108 24.30 -2.10 16.49
C GLY A 108 23.47 -1.30 17.50
N PRO A 109 24.08 -0.87 18.61
CA PRO A 109 23.37 -0.21 19.71
C PRO A 109 22.84 1.17 19.30
N GLY A 110 21.54 1.40 19.49
CA GLY A 110 20.87 2.66 19.11
C GLY A 110 20.76 2.88 17.60
N GLU A 111 21.04 1.87 16.78
CA GLU A 111 20.97 1.94 15.32
C GLU A 111 19.66 1.35 14.80
N ALA A 112 19.36 1.65 13.53
CA ALA A 112 18.29 1.03 12.78
C ALA A 112 18.83 0.48 11.45
N THR A 113 18.23 -0.62 10.98
CA THR A 113 18.54 -1.24 9.69
C THR A 113 17.26 -1.56 8.93
N GLU A 114 17.35 -1.61 7.61
CA GLU A 114 16.27 -2.04 6.74
C GLU A 114 16.54 -3.48 6.26
N ALA A 115 15.53 -4.33 6.42
CA ALA A 115 15.48 -5.68 5.88
C ALA A 115 14.48 -5.73 4.72
N THR A 116 14.79 -6.48 3.67
CA THR A 116 13.86 -6.69 2.55
C THR A 116 13.58 -8.18 2.42
N LEU A 117 12.31 -8.54 2.59
CA LEU A 117 11.83 -9.90 2.48
C LEU A 117 11.12 -10.08 1.15
N GLU A 118 11.65 -10.97 0.31
CA GLU A 118 11.06 -11.33 -0.98
C GLU A 118 9.99 -12.39 -0.77
N THR A 119 8.81 -12.20 -1.37
CA THR A 119 7.71 -13.18 -1.35
C THR A 119 7.51 -13.77 -2.75
N SER A 120 6.87 -14.94 -2.83
CA SER A 120 6.42 -15.52 -4.09
C SER A 120 5.10 -14.95 -4.61
N LEU A 121 4.41 -14.12 -3.82
CA LEU A 121 3.17 -13.45 -4.19
C LEU A 121 3.46 -12.26 -5.12
N SER A 122 2.54 -11.95 -6.03
CA SER A 122 2.64 -10.75 -6.86
C SER A 122 2.11 -9.52 -6.13
N PHE A 123 2.74 -8.36 -6.38
CA PHE A 123 2.31 -7.08 -5.82
C PHE A 123 0.88 -6.71 -6.22
N ASP A 124 0.48 -7.02 -7.45
CA ASP A 124 -0.87 -6.78 -7.96
C ASP A 124 -1.95 -7.56 -7.19
N SER A 125 -1.73 -8.86 -6.94
CA SER A 125 -2.66 -9.70 -6.17
C SER A 125 -2.77 -9.21 -4.72
N PHE A 126 -1.64 -8.79 -4.15
CA PHE A 126 -1.58 -8.22 -2.81
C PHE A 126 -2.31 -6.87 -2.73
N SER A 127 -2.13 -5.98 -3.69
CA SER A 127 -2.71 -4.62 -3.67
C SER A 127 -4.24 -4.60 -3.69
N GLN A 128 -4.87 -5.69 -4.15
CA GLN A 128 -6.33 -5.80 -4.24
C GLN A 128 -7.00 -6.15 -2.90
N SER A 129 -6.42 -7.08 -2.13
CA SER A 129 -7.06 -7.63 -0.92
C SER A 129 -6.07 -8.18 0.11
N GLY A 130 -4.79 -7.81 0.00
CA GLY A 130 -3.72 -8.39 0.79
C GLY A 130 -3.66 -7.91 2.23
N SER A 131 -2.96 -8.68 3.06
CA SER A 131 -2.61 -8.27 4.42
C SER A 131 -1.19 -8.70 4.77
N ILE A 132 -0.50 -7.90 5.59
CA ILE A 132 0.86 -8.17 6.08
C ILE A 132 0.84 -8.10 7.60
N ARG A 133 1.49 -9.07 8.23
CA ARG A 133 1.90 -9.03 9.62
C ARG A 133 3.41 -9.17 9.69
N VAL A 134 4.06 -8.30 10.47
CA VAL A 134 5.51 -8.35 10.69
C VAL A 134 5.78 -8.46 12.18
N GLU A 135 6.73 -9.32 12.53
CA GLU A 135 7.25 -9.48 13.88
C GLU A 135 8.76 -9.72 13.85
N ILE A 136 9.40 -9.57 15.01
CA ILE A 136 10.81 -9.88 15.21
C ILE A 136 10.94 -10.89 16.35
N VAL A 137 11.74 -11.95 16.10
CA VAL A 137 11.95 -13.08 17.02
C VAL A 137 13.42 -13.32 17.32
#